data_AF-A0A4V5TUI9-F1
#
_entry.id   AF-A0A4V5TUI9-F1
#
_cell.length_a   1.000
_cell.length_b   1.000
_cell.length_c   1.000
_cell.angle_alpha   90.00
_cell.angle_beta   90.00
_cell.angle_gamma   90.00
#
_symmetry.space_group_name_H-M   'P 1'
#
loop_
_entity.id
_entity.type
_entity.pdbx_description
1 polymer ?
#
loop_
_entity_poly.entity_id
_entity_poly.type
_entity_poly.pdbx_seq_one_letter_code
_entity_poly.pdbx_strand_id
1 'polypeptide(L)' 'YQSIMHYGRFAFSKNNQPTIIPKLNVEIGQRAGLSNGDVVGVNSLYS' A
#
# COMPACT_ATOMS: atom_id res chain seq x y z
N TYR A 1 3.16 -4.33 -3.07
CA TYR A 1 2.18 -3.25 -3.36
C TYR A 1 0.89 -3.34 -2.55
N GLN A 2 0.46 -4.55 -2.13
CA GLN A 2 -0.82 -4.74 -1.46
C GLN A 2 -0.79 -4.54 0.07
N SER A 3 0.30 -4.03 0.65
CA SER A 3 0.35 -3.73 2.08
C SER A 3 -0.77 -2.77 2.47
N ILE A 4 -1.43 -3.01 3.61
CA ILE A 4 -2.45 -2.09 4.15
C ILE A 4 -1.85 -0.71 4.45
N MET A 5 -0.55 -0.67 4.73
CA MET A 5 0.20 0.53 5.05
C MET A 5 0.57 1.34 3.80
N HIS A 6 0.41 0.78 2.60
CA HIS A 6 0.72 1.52 1.38
C HIS A 6 -0.30 2.64 1.15
N TYR A 7 0.17 3.82 0.79
CA TYR A 7 -0.70 4.92 0.38
C TYR A 7 -1.42 4.60 -0.95
N GLY A 8 -2.62 5.15 -1.11
CA GLY A 8 -3.34 5.09 -2.38
C GLY A 8 -2.72 6.01 -3.43
N ARG A 9 -3.09 5.76 -4.69
CA ARG A 9 -2.58 6.47 -5.88
C ARG A 9 -2.68 7.99 -5.80
N PHE A 10 -3.70 8.51 -5.12
CA PHE A 10 -4.02 9.95 -5.04
C PHE A 10 -3.79 10.53 -3.64
N ALA A 11 -3.08 9.82 -2.75
CA ALA A 11 -2.85 10.29 -1.39
C ALA A 11 -2.23 11.70 -1.39
N PHE A 12 -2.86 12.63 -0.67
CA PHE A 12 -2.46 14.04 -0.57
C PHE A 12 -2.44 14.83 -1.89
N SER A 13 -3.10 14.33 -2.95
CA SER A 13 -3.24 15.07 -4.20
C SER A 13 -4.14 16.30 -4.02
N LYS A 14 -3.69 17.45 -4.52
CA LYS A 14 -4.47 18.71 -4.53
C LYS A 14 -5.22 18.95 -5.84
N ASN A 15 -4.83 18.26 -6.91
CA ASN A 15 -5.27 18.51 -8.28
C ASN A 15 -5.83 17.23 -8.95
N ASN A 16 -6.19 16.22 -8.16
CA ASN A 16 -6.66 14.91 -8.61
C ASN A 16 -5.69 14.15 -9.52
N GLN A 17 -4.42 14.58 -9.61
CA GLN A 17 -3.39 13.82 -10.31
C GLN A 17 -2.77 12.77 -9.38
N PRO A 18 -2.35 11.61 -9.91
CA PRO A 18 -1.73 10.57 -9.11
C PRO A 18 -0.42 11.09 -8.51
N THR A 19 -0.29 10.98 -7.19
CA THR A 19 0.94 11.32 -6.45
C THR A 19 1.90 10.14 -6.36
N ILE A 20 1.38 8.91 -6.51
CA ILE A 20 2.16 7.68 -6.50
C ILE A 20 1.78 6.84 -7.73
N ILE A 21 2.76 6.59 -8.59
CA ILE A 21 2.60 5.77 -9.81
C ILE A 21 3.47 4.52 -9.65
N PRO A 22 2.85 3.33 -9.48
CA PRO A 22 3.60 2.08 -9.46
C PRO A 22 4.35 1.85 -10.77
N LYS A 23 5.56 1.29 -10.69
CA LYS A 23 6.35 0.92 -11.87
C LYS A 23 5.76 -0.27 -12.65
N LEU A 24 4.94 -1.08 -11.98
CA LEU A 24 4.20 -2.18 -12.55
C LEU A 24 2.72 -1.81 -12.65
N ASN A 25 1.98 -2.45 -13.55
CA ASN A 25 0.53 -2.24 -13.66
C ASN A 25 -0.21 -2.94 -12.51
N VAL A 26 -0.16 -2.36 -11.32
CA VAL A 26 -0.72 -2.92 -10.08
C VAL A 26 -1.47 -1.86 -9.28
N GLU A 27 -2.47 -2.30 -8.52
CA GLU A 27 -3.21 -1.45 -7.60
C GLU A 27 -2.45 -1.25 -6.28
N ILE A 28 -2.66 -0.08 -5.67
CA ILE A 28 -2.05 0.32 -4.39
C ILE A 28 -3.08 1.02 -3.51
N GLY A 29 -2.89 0.93 -2.19
CA GLY A 29 -3.72 1.62 -1.22
C GLY A 29 -4.96 0.85 -0.76
N GLN A 30 -4.93 -0.49 -0.82
CA GLN A 30 -6.01 -1.32 -0.31
C GLN A 30 -6.24 -1.07 1.20
N ARG A 31 -7.51 -1.16 1.64
CA ARG A 31 -7.94 -1.02 3.04
C ARG A 31 -8.85 -2.16 3.51
N ALA A 32 -8.84 -3.29 2.79
CA ALA A 32 -9.68 -4.45 3.09
C ALA A 32 -9.15 -5.25 4.28
N GLY A 33 -7.83 -5.29 4.49
CA GLY A 33 -7.21 -6.02 5.59
C GLY A 33 -5.70 -6.12 5.46
N LEU A 34 -5.06 -6.84 6.39
CA LEU A 34 -3.63 -7.10 6.32
C LEU A 34 -3.29 -7.96 5.10
N SER A 35 -2.22 -7.59 4.39
CA SER A 35 -1.67 -8.46 3.35
C SER A 35 -0.78 -9.54 3.95
N ASN A 36 -0.51 -10.59 3.18
CA ASN A 36 0.45 -11.63 3.57
C ASN A 36 1.82 -11.04 3.96
N GLY A 37 2.27 -10.00 3.25
CA GLY A 37 3.53 -9.31 3.56
C GLY A 37 3.49 -8.57 4.89
N ASP A 38 2.35 -7.96 5.24
CA ASP A 38 2.17 -7.29 6.53
C ASP A 38 2.22 -8.31 7.68
N VAL A 39 1.53 -9.45 7.53
CA VAL A 39 1.51 -10.52 8.54
C VAL A 39 2.91 -11.11 8.76
N VAL A 40 3.63 -11.42 7.68
CA VAL A 40 5.01 -11.94 7.77
C VAL A 40 5.92 -10.92 8.44
N GLY A 41 5.79 -9.63 8.11
CA GLY A 41 6.59 -8.57 8.72
C GLY A 41 6.38 -8.45 10.24
N VAL A 42 5.11 -8.47 10.69
CA VAL A 42 4.77 -8.43 12.12
C VAL A 42 5.33 -9.66 12.84
N ASN A 43 5.11 -10.87 12.31
CA ASN A 43 5.63 -12.08 12.91
C ASN A 43 7.15 -12.04 13.03
N SER A 44 7.85 -11.59 11.98
CA SER A 44 9.32 -11.47 12.02
C SER A 44 9.85 -10.45 13.02
N LEU A 45 9.08 -9.41 13.35
CA LEU A 45 9.52 -8.36 14.29
C LEU A 45 9.36 -8.79 15.75
N TYR A 46 8.34 -9.61 16.04
CA TYR A 46 7.95 -10.00 17.39
C TYR A 46 8.24 -11.47 17.71
N SER A 47 9.06 -12.16 16.89
CA SER A 47 9.56 -13.52 17.16
C SER A 47 10.80 -13.51 18.05
#